data_AF-A0AAW0EAJ0-F1
#
_entry.id   AF-A0AAW0EAJ0-F1
#
_cell.length_a   1.000
_cell.length_b   1.000
_cell.length_c   1.000
_cell.angle_alpha   90.00
_cell.angle_beta   90.00
_cell.angle_gamma   90.00
#
_symmetry.space_group_name_H-M   'P 1'
#
loop_
_entity.id
_entity.type
_entity.pdbx_description
1 polymer ?
#
loop_
_entity_poly.entity_id
_entity_poly.type
_entity_poly.pdbx_seq_one_letter_code
_entity_poly.pdbx_strand_id
1 'polypeptide(L)'
;MRFFGSSGRRHHRAFYRRDPDRVAGGYRAALSNPKTTRAGRKHAKAELHAMGRSAHVPFMTKVRRALGIRKTPRRQREAESRRERREYRGTERRRRARRPEYDY
;
A
#
# COMPACT_ATOMS: atom_id res chain seq x y z
N MET A 1 -2.22 -38.13 -17.66
CA MET A 1 -3.08 -36.92 -17.65
C MET A 1 -3.14 -36.36 -16.23
N ARG A 2 -2.60 -35.16 -15.95
CA ARG A 2 -2.71 -34.50 -14.64
C ARG A 2 -3.10 -33.04 -14.83
N PHE A 3 -4.33 -32.72 -14.43
CA PHE A 3 -4.88 -31.37 -14.42
C PHE A 3 -4.33 -30.60 -13.22
N PHE A 4 -3.54 -29.54 -13.44
CA PHE A 4 -3.27 -28.55 -12.40
C PHE A 4 -4.23 -27.38 -12.58
N GLY A 5 -5.32 -27.43 -11.81
CA GLY A 5 -6.29 -26.36 -11.69
C GLY A 5 -5.62 -25.07 -11.20
N SER A 6 -5.85 -24.00 -11.96
CA SER A 6 -5.62 -22.62 -11.57
C SER A 6 -6.22 -22.37 -10.19
N SER A 7 -5.38 -22.19 -9.18
CA SER A 7 -5.78 -21.68 -7.88
C SER A 7 -6.16 -20.20 -8.05
N GLY A 8 -7.40 -19.98 -8.50
CA GLY A 8 -8.06 -18.69 -8.54
C GLY A 8 -7.99 -18.06 -7.15
N ARG A 9 -7.38 -16.89 -7.09
CA ARG A 9 -7.31 -16.07 -5.89
C ARG A 9 -8.75 -15.77 -5.47
N ARG A 10 -9.23 -16.49 -4.46
CA ARG A 10 -10.51 -16.19 -3.82
C ARG A 10 -10.34 -14.82 -3.18
N HIS A 11 -10.77 -13.79 -3.88
CA HIS A 11 -11.06 -12.50 -3.26
C HIS A 11 -12.23 -12.75 -2.32
N HIS A 12 -11.91 -13.10 -1.08
CA HIS A 12 -12.89 -13.13 0.00
C HIS A 12 -13.54 -11.75 0.01
N ARG A 13 -14.80 -11.71 -0.44
CA ARG A 13 -15.74 -10.62 -0.21
C ARG A 13 -15.98 -10.57 1.31
N ALA A 14 -14.99 -10.08 2.05
CA ALA A 14 -15.05 -9.92 3.49
C ALA A 14 -15.84 -8.64 3.77
N PHE A 15 -17.15 -8.83 3.87
CA PHE A 15 -18.06 -8.22 4.82
C PHE A 15 -17.78 -6.78 5.29
N TYR A 16 -18.80 -5.96 5.06
CA TYR A 16 -19.17 -4.62 5.53
C TYR A 16 -18.93 -4.26 7.01
N ARG A 17 -17.81 -4.63 7.64
CA ARG A 17 -17.41 -4.02 8.91
C ARG A 17 -16.61 -2.76 8.61
N ARG A 18 -17.11 -1.63 9.09
CA ARG A 18 -16.37 -0.36 9.09
C ARG A 18 -15.21 -0.52 10.08
N ASP A 19 -14.08 -1.04 9.60
CA ASP A 19 -12.84 -1.05 10.37
C ASP A 19 -12.52 0.38 10.81
N PRO A 20 -12.43 0.67 12.12
CA PRO A 20 -12.19 2.02 12.61
C PRO A 20 -10.87 2.58 12.06
N ASP A 21 -9.87 1.73 11.82
CA ASP A 21 -8.61 2.10 11.17
C ASP A 21 -8.79 2.55 9.72
N ARG A 22 -9.66 1.88 8.95
CA ARG A 22 -9.97 2.28 7.57
C ARG A 22 -10.72 3.60 7.53
N VAL A 23 -11.66 3.79 8.45
CA VAL A 23 -12.43 5.04 8.60
C VAL A 23 -11.48 6.20 8.91
N ALA A 24 -10.58 6.05 9.89
CA ALA A 24 -9.57 7.08 10.18
C ALA A 24 -8.59 7.29 9.02
N GLY A 25 -8.23 6.24 8.28
CA GLY A 25 -7.48 6.36 7.04
C GLY A 25 -8.17 7.26 6.02
N GLY A 26 -9.49 7.11 5.86
CA GLY A 26 -10.32 7.95 5.01
C GLY A 26 -10.31 9.43 5.43
N TYR A 27 -10.50 9.71 6.71
CA TYR A 27 -10.43 11.09 7.22
C TYR A 27 -9.03 11.71 7.07
N ARG A 28 -7.97 10.93 7.30
CA ARG A 28 -6.58 11.38 7.06
C ARG A 28 -6.33 11.68 5.59
N ALA A 29 -6.90 10.90 4.68
CA ALA A 29 -6.84 11.16 3.25
C ALA A 29 -7.57 12.46 2.88
N ALA A 30 -8.77 12.70 3.43
CA ALA A 30 -9.54 13.92 3.23
C ALA A 30 -8.76 15.18 3.67
N LEU A 31 -8.02 15.12 4.78
CA LEU A 31 -7.16 16.22 5.23
C LEU A 31 -6.01 16.53 4.26
N SER A 32 -5.54 15.54 3.51
CA SER A 32 -4.43 15.66 2.56
C SER A 32 -4.84 16.05 1.14
N ASN A 33 -6.08 15.79 0.78
CA ASN A 33 -6.55 15.94 -0.59
C ASN A 33 -6.85 17.42 -0.87
N PRO A 34 -6.14 18.06 -1.82
CA PRO A 34 -6.36 19.48 -2.14
C PRO A 34 -7.78 19.77 -2.64
N LYS A 35 -8.47 18.76 -3.19
CA LYS A 35 -9.86 18.89 -3.68
C LYS A 35 -10.91 18.81 -2.58
N THR A 36 -10.51 18.58 -1.32
CA THR A 36 -11.47 18.50 -0.20
C THR A 36 -11.83 19.89 0.29
N THR A 37 -13.13 20.14 0.43
CA THR A 37 -13.66 21.43 0.91
C THR A 37 -13.13 21.79 2.31
N ARG A 38 -13.16 23.07 2.65
CA ARG A 38 -12.75 23.55 3.98
C ARG A 38 -13.59 22.92 5.09
N ALA A 39 -14.91 22.84 4.88
CA ALA A 39 -15.85 22.20 5.80
C ALA A 39 -15.57 20.70 5.95
N GLY A 40 -15.33 19.98 4.84
CA GLY A 40 -15.00 18.56 4.88
C GLY A 40 -13.70 18.26 5.64
N ARG A 41 -12.69 19.11 5.49
CA ARG A 41 -11.44 19.01 6.28
C ARG A 41 -11.66 19.31 7.77
N LYS A 42 -12.51 20.29 8.12
CA LYS A 42 -12.87 20.58 9.51
C LYS A 42 -13.57 19.37 10.16
N HIS A 43 -14.54 18.79 9.46
CA HIS A 43 -15.25 17.59 9.90
C HIS A 43 -14.30 16.40 10.08
N ALA A 44 -13.46 16.11 9.09
CA ALA A 44 -12.47 15.02 9.18
C ALA A 44 -11.49 15.20 10.36
N LYS A 45 -11.13 16.45 10.70
CA LYS A 45 -10.29 16.75 11.86
C LYS A 45 -11.03 16.48 13.18
N ALA A 46 -12.30 16.87 13.28
CA ALA A 46 -13.13 16.63 14.45
C ALA A 46 -13.35 15.13 14.70
N GLU A 47 -13.67 14.38 13.64
CA GLU A 47 -13.83 12.91 13.69
C GLU A 47 -12.56 12.19 14.15
N LEU A 48 -11.40 12.56 13.60
CA LEU A 48 -10.13 11.98 14.04
C LEU A 48 -9.83 12.27 15.52
N HIS A 49 -10.16 13.48 15.98
CA HIS A 49 -9.98 13.86 17.38
C HIS A 49 -10.94 13.08 18.31
N ALA A 50 -12.20 12.94 17.91
CA ALA A 50 -13.19 12.12 18.63
C ALA A 50 -12.77 10.64 18.71
N MET A 51 -12.08 10.13 17.68
CA MET A 51 -11.51 8.78 17.66
C MET A 51 -10.19 8.65 18.44
N GLY A 52 -9.72 9.70 19.14
CA GLY A 52 -8.43 9.69 19.84
C GLY A 52 -7.22 9.58 18.91
N ARG A 53 -7.38 9.85 17.61
CA ARG A 53 -6.33 9.74 16.61
C ARG A 53 -5.78 11.11 16.23
N SER A 54 -4.46 11.17 16.07
CA SER A 54 -3.78 12.40 15.69
C SER A 54 -4.06 12.72 14.21
N ALA A 55 -4.82 13.80 13.97
CA ALA A 55 -5.02 14.38 12.64
C ALA A 55 -3.75 15.06 12.07
N HIS A 56 -2.63 14.99 12.79
CA HIS A 56 -1.42 15.72 12.48
C HIS A 56 -0.64 15.05 11.34
N VAL A 57 -0.74 15.63 10.15
CA VAL A 57 0.28 15.46 9.10
C VAL A 57 1.50 16.30 9.48
N PRO A 58 2.72 15.73 9.49
CA PRO A 58 3.94 16.45 9.83
C PRO A 58 4.06 17.72 8.98
N PHE A 59 4.48 18.84 9.57
CA PHE A 59 4.62 20.12 8.87
C PHE A 59 5.40 19.99 7.56
N MET A 60 6.52 19.26 7.58
CA MET A 60 7.32 18.96 6.39
C MET A 60 6.57 18.21 5.30
N THR A 61 5.57 17.39 5.64
CA THR A 61 4.72 16.71 4.64
C THR A 61 3.80 17.71 3.94
N LYS A 62 3.33 18.74 4.66
CA LYS A 62 2.52 19.82 4.07
C LYS A 62 3.36 20.72 3.17
N VAL A 63 4.54 21.14 3.65
CA VAL A 63 5.49 21.97 2.88
C VAL A 63 5.88 21.27 1.57
N ARG A 64 6.30 20.01 1.64
CA ARG A 64 6.66 19.25 0.44
C ARG A 64 5.50 19.08 -0.54
N ARG A 65 4.25 19.00 -0.07
CA ARG A 65 3.06 18.95 -0.93
C ARG A 65 2.76 20.31 -1.56
N ALA A 66 2.87 21.39 -0.80
CA ALA A 66 2.68 22.76 -1.29
C ALA A 66 3.69 23.13 -2.38
N LEU A 67 4.94 22.64 -2.24
CA LEU A 67 6.02 22.85 -3.22
C LEU A 67 6.02 21.82 -4.37
N GLY A 68 5.03 20.93 -4.46
CA GLY A 68 4.95 19.91 -5.52
C GLY A 68 5.97 18.76 -5.40
N ILE A 69 6.77 18.71 -4.33
CA ILE A 69 7.84 17.73 -4.08
C ILE A 69 7.24 16.41 -3.55
N ARG A 70 6.64 15.62 -4.44
CA ARG A 70 6.08 14.30 -4.11
C ARG A 70 7.21 13.27 -3.95
N LYS A 71 7.22 12.53 -2.83
CA LYS A 71 8.21 11.44 -2.58
C LYS A 71 7.95 10.33 -3.61
N THR A 72 8.92 10.08 -4.50
CA THR A 72 8.99 9.05 -5.55
C THR A 72 7.69 8.84 -6.34
N PRO A 73 7.63 9.10 -7.67
CA PRO A 73 6.48 8.71 -8.45
C PRO A 73 6.23 7.22 -8.24
N ARG A 74 4.99 6.85 -7.88
CA ARG A 74 4.57 5.46 -7.59
C ARG A 74 5.06 4.46 -8.66
N ARG A 75 5.23 4.93 -9.89
CA ARG A 75 5.81 4.25 -11.04
C ARG A 75 7.25 3.74 -10.82
N GLN A 76 8.11 4.48 -10.11
CA GLN A 76 9.49 4.07 -9.81
C GLN A 76 9.53 2.94 -8.78
N ARG A 77 8.73 3.01 -7.71
CA ARG A 77 8.59 1.89 -6.75
C ARG A 77 8.06 0.63 -7.41
N GLU A 78 7.10 0.75 -8.32
CA GLU A 78 6.59 -0.39 -9.09
C GLU A 78 7.64 -0.95 -10.06
N ALA A 79 8.49 -0.11 -10.65
CA ALA A 79 9.60 -0.54 -11.48
C ALA A 79 10.71 -1.25 -10.68
N GLU A 80 11.09 -0.70 -9.52
CA GLU A 80 12.07 -1.30 -8.60
C GLU A 80 11.58 -2.64 -8.06
N SER A 81 10.36 -2.70 -7.53
CA SER A 81 9.78 -3.96 -7.04
C SER A 81 9.57 -5.01 -8.15
N ARG A 82 9.31 -4.58 -9.40
CA ARG A 82 9.30 -5.48 -10.57
C ARG A 82 10.69 -5.99 -10.95
N ARG A 83 11.73 -5.15 -10.84
CA ARG A 83 13.13 -5.52 -11.07
C ARG A 83 13.60 -6.51 -10.01
N GLU A 84 13.36 -6.21 -8.74
CA GLU A 84 13.68 -7.06 -7.59
C GLU A 84 12.99 -8.43 -7.67
N ARG A 85 11.70 -8.47 -8.05
CA ARG A 85 10.99 -9.74 -8.32
C ARG A 85 11.60 -10.54 -9.47
N ARG A 86 12.09 -9.88 -10.54
CA ARG A 86 12.76 -10.59 -11.66
C ARG A 86 14.09 -11.18 -11.21
N GLU A 87 14.84 -10.44 -10.42
CA GLU A 87 16.15 -10.84 -9.92
C GLU A 87 16.06 -12.01 -8.92
N TYR A 88 15.10 -11.97 -8.00
CA TYR A 88 14.81 -13.07 -7.08
C TYR A 88 14.41 -14.36 -7.83
N ARG A 89 13.57 -14.23 -8.87
CA ARG A 89 13.15 -15.37 -9.70
C ARG A 89 14.30 -15.93 -10.56
N GLY A 90 15.26 -15.08 -10.95
CA GLY A 90 16.46 -15.49 -11.68
C GLY A 90 17.48 -16.21 -10.80
N THR A 91 17.69 -15.72 -9.57
CA THR A 91 18.59 -16.33 -8.59
C THR A 91 18.05 -17.66 -8.06
N GLU A 92 16.74 -17.81 -7.85
CA GLU A 92 16.13 -19.10 -7.50
C GLU A 92 16.32 -20.16 -8.59
N ARG A 93 16.24 -19.79 -9.88
CA ARG A 93 16.47 -20.72 -10.99
C ARG A 93 17.91 -21.21 -11.03
N ARG A 94 18.89 -20.34 -10.80
CA ARG A 94 20.31 -20.73 -10.70
C ARG A 94 20.60 -21.60 -9.48
N ARG A 95 19.95 -21.35 -8.34
CA ARG A 95 20.09 -22.19 -7.13
C ARG A 95 19.46 -23.57 -7.30
N ARG A 96 18.32 -23.68 -7.99
CA ARG A 96 17.71 -24.99 -8.32
C ARG A 96 18.55 -25.81 -9.30
N ALA A 97 19.21 -25.17 -10.27
CA ALA A 97 20.07 -25.84 -11.23
C ALA A 97 21.43 -26.30 -10.66
N ARG A 98 21.80 -25.88 -9.44
CA ARG A 98 23.04 -26.24 -8.75
C ARG A 98 22.81 -27.14 -7.53
N ARG A 99 21.63 -27.72 -7.35
CA ARG A 99 21.42 -28.71 -6.28
C ARG A 99 22.16 -29.99 -6.67
N PRO A 100 23.20 -30.42 -5.94
CA PRO A 100 23.73 -31.77 -6.12
C PRO A 100 22.63 -32.77 -5.76
N GLU A 101 22.34 -33.68 -6.68
CA GLU A 101 21.57 -34.87 -6.41
C GLU A 101 22.41 -35.72 -5.45
N TYR A 102 21.97 -35.85 -4.20
CA TYR A 102 22.56 -36.82 -3.28
C TYR A 102 21.89 -38.15 -3.58
N ASP A 103 22.56 -38.99 -4.36
CA ASP A 103 22.24 -40.41 -4.49
C ASP A 103 22.49 -41.10 -3.14
N TYR A 104 21.48 -41.83 -2.67
CA TYR A 104 21.48 -42.64 -1.44
C TYR A 104 21.86 -44.09 -1.73
#